data_AF-A0A024G4W8-F1
#
_entry.id   AF-A0A024G4W8-F1
#
_cell.length_a   1.000
_cell.length_b   1.000
_cell.length_c   1.000
_cell.angle_alpha   90.00
_cell.angle_beta   90.00
_cell.angle_gamma   90.00
#
_symmetry.space_group_name_H-M   'P 1'
#
loop_
_entity.id
_entity.type
_entity.pdbx_description
1 polymer ?
#
loop_
_entity_poly.entity_id
_entity_poly.type
_entity_poly.pdbx_seq_one_letter_code
_entity_poly.pdbx_strand_id
1 'polypeptide(L)'
;MDSLGGSSFTLMIACISPSSEYLEETLSTLHYATRARNIKNKPTVQVNAADMLVMNLQRQNAQLRAEKEALELRLGLLVDQHSDRSRNLSETTMTMSGKEGKSHGSFSEIKLPLLSSSKPFIQREQPNTDQRSEMYRLQLAYDQLLRDHAAVNGKVLLLEDRIRHLESSESSLNAHAATESVTSSHGNAIDYLKRQVRQLQQREQDLMQALVRSNTPRSRICSLLPAQRLDVDDVA
;
A
#
# COMPACT_ATOMS: atom_id res chain seq x y z
N MET A 1 15.91 -12.74 -1.76
CA MET A 1 16.91 -13.48 -0.96
C MET A 1 17.84 -12.41 -0.43
N ASP A 2 17.59 -11.94 0.79
CA ASP A 2 18.06 -10.61 1.23
C ASP A 2 19.08 -10.71 2.38
N SER A 3 19.49 -11.93 2.70
CA SER A 3 20.32 -12.27 3.86
C SER A 3 21.81 -11.95 3.67
N LEU A 4 22.35 -12.01 2.46
CA LEU A 4 23.77 -11.72 2.23
C LEU A 4 23.91 -10.61 1.19
N GLY A 5 24.48 -9.48 1.60
CA GLY A 5 24.64 -8.27 0.78
C GLY A 5 23.36 -7.44 0.62
N GLY A 6 22.29 -7.77 1.36
CA GLY A 6 20.96 -7.20 1.19
C GLY A 6 20.52 -6.23 2.28
N SER A 7 19.20 -6.13 2.45
CA SER A 7 18.50 -5.18 3.33
C SER A 7 18.17 -5.73 4.73
N SER A 8 18.69 -6.91 5.09
CA SER A 8 18.39 -7.56 6.36
C SER A 8 19.56 -7.53 7.35
N PHE A 9 19.23 -7.65 8.64
CA PHE A 9 20.21 -7.98 9.66
C PHE A 9 20.51 -9.48 9.60
N THR A 10 21.80 -9.83 9.59
CA THR A 10 22.20 -11.23 9.39
C THR A 10 23.24 -11.63 10.41
N LEU A 11 22.98 -12.76 11.05
CA LEU A 11 23.86 -13.42 12.01
C LEU A 11 24.24 -14.78 11.44
N MET A 12 25.54 -15.06 11.43
CA MET A 12 26.07 -16.39 11.13
C MET A 12 26.67 -16.97 12.40
N ILE A 13 26.26 -18.20 12.76
CA ILE A 13 26.85 -18.96 13.86
C ILE A 13 27.63 -20.12 13.25
N ALA A 14 28.93 -20.16 13.49
CA ALA A 14 29.79 -21.26 13.08
C ALA A 14 29.86 -22.29 14.21
N CYS A 15 29.30 -23.47 13.99
CA CYS A 15 29.39 -24.59 14.90
C CYS A 15 30.61 -25.45 14.52
N ILE A 16 31.53 -25.64 15.45
CA ILE A 16 32.77 -26.39 15.25
C ILE A 16 32.98 -27.43 16.34
N SER A 17 33.69 -28.50 16.01
CA SER A 17 34.08 -29.54 16.96
C SER A 17 35.52 -29.28 17.45
N PRO A 18 35.81 -29.43 18.76
CA PRO A 18 37.16 -29.25 19.29
C PRO A 18 38.09 -30.46 19.04
N SER A 19 37.60 -31.56 18.46
CA SER A 19 38.40 -32.76 18.20
C SER A 19 39.43 -32.54 17.09
N SER A 20 40.64 -33.08 17.27
CA SER A 20 41.72 -33.04 16.27
C SER A 20 41.38 -33.79 14.98
N GLU A 21 40.46 -34.76 15.05
CA GLU A 21 39.99 -35.51 13.87
C GLU A 21 39.25 -34.62 12.86
N TYR A 22 38.60 -33.54 13.33
CA TYR A 22 37.82 -32.62 12.50
C TYR A 22 38.54 -31.29 12.26
N LEU A 23 39.87 -31.26 12.41
CA LEU A 23 40.65 -30.02 12.31
C LEU A 23 40.52 -29.37 10.91
N GLU A 24 40.57 -30.16 9.85
CA GLU A 24 40.48 -29.66 8.47
C GLU A 24 39.10 -29.03 8.17
N GLU A 25 38.02 -29.69 8.58
CA GLU A 25 36.64 -29.17 8.44
C GLU A 25 36.41 -27.93 9.29
N THR A 26 36.98 -27.92 10.51
CA THR A 26 36.92 -26.78 11.42
C THR A 26 37.61 -25.56 10.81
N LEU A 27 38.81 -25.74 10.23
CA LEU A 27 39.52 -24.67 9.53
C LEU A 27 38.74 -24.15 8.33
N SER A 28 38.15 -25.04 7.53
CA SER A 28 37.30 -24.67 6.39
C SER A 28 36.09 -23.84 6.82
N THR A 29 35.42 -24.26 7.90
CA THR A 29 34.29 -23.54 8.50
C THR A 29 34.69 -22.16 9.01
N LEU A 30 35.84 -22.06 9.70
CA LEU A 30 36.37 -20.78 10.20
C LEU A 30 36.79 -19.83 9.08
N HIS A 31 37.40 -20.34 8.00
CA HIS A 31 37.70 -19.56 6.81
C HIS A 31 36.43 -19.03 6.15
N TYR A 32 35.38 -19.85 6.07
CA TYR A 32 34.10 -19.38 5.55
C TYR A 32 33.46 -18.32 6.46
N ALA A 33 33.43 -18.53 7.77
CA ALA A 33 32.94 -17.55 8.74
C ALA A 33 33.70 -16.22 8.65
N THR A 34 35.02 -16.29 8.46
CA THR A 34 35.89 -15.12 8.27
C THR A 34 35.51 -14.33 7.02
N ARG A 35 35.22 -15.02 5.91
CA ARG A 35 34.75 -14.39 4.67
C ARG A 35 33.34 -13.81 4.84
N ALA A 36 32.43 -14.56 5.45
CA ALA A 36 31.06 -14.14 5.68
C ALA A 36 30.96 -12.90 6.57
N ARG A 37 31.83 -12.76 7.57
CA ARG A 37 31.95 -11.54 8.41
C ARG A 37 32.21 -10.27 7.59
N ASN A 38 32.89 -10.39 6.45
CA ASN A 38 33.23 -9.24 5.61
C ASN A 38 32.08 -8.82 4.67
N ILE A 39 30.97 -9.58 4.64
CA ILE A 39 29.79 -9.22 3.85
C ILE A 39 29.09 -8.05 4.53
N LYS A 40 28.91 -6.95 3.78
CA LYS A 40 28.27 -5.73 4.26
C LYS A 40 26.80 -5.71 3.83
N ASN A 41 25.90 -5.82 4.79
CA ASN A 41 24.46 -5.59 4.57
C ASN A 41 24.12 -4.12 4.82
N LYS A 42 23.05 -3.64 4.19
CA LYS A 42 22.48 -2.30 4.39
C LYS A 42 21.06 -2.45 4.93
N PRO A 43 20.88 -2.72 6.23
CA PRO A 43 19.57 -3.00 6.78
C PRO A 43 18.63 -1.80 6.58
N THR A 44 17.45 -2.05 6.01
CA THR A 44 16.42 -1.02 5.82
C THR A 44 15.17 -1.37 6.61
N VAL A 45 14.52 -0.35 7.19
CA VAL A 45 13.21 -0.54 7.81
C VAL A 45 12.22 -0.82 6.69
N GLN A 46 11.67 -2.04 6.68
CA GLN A 46 10.61 -2.38 5.74
C GLN A 46 9.31 -1.75 6.23
N VAL A 47 8.93 -0.64 5.60
CA VAL A 47 7.61 -0.04 5.76
C VAL A 47 6.73 -0.58 4.63
N ASN A 48 5.54 -1.09 4.97
CA ASN A 48 4.62 -1.58 3.96
C ASN A 48 4.25 -0.45 2.99
N ALA A 49 4.09 -0.78 1.70
CA ALA A 49 3.69 0.21 0.69
C ALA A 49 2.36 0.90 1.04
N ALA A 50 1.43 0.15 1.65
CA ALA A 50 0.17 0.70 2.16
C ALA A 50 0.40 1.72 3.29
N ASP A 51 1.26 1.41 4.26
CA ASP A 51 1.56 2.30 5.39
C ASP A 51 2.28 3.57 4.93
N MET A 52 3.22 3.44 3.98
CA MET A 52 3.86 4.59 3.33
C MET A 52 2.85 5.47 2.59
N LEU A 53 1.90 4.87 1.88
CA LEU A 53 0.85 5.62 1.18
C LEU A 53 -0.05 6.35 2.17
N VAL A 54 -0.49 5.68 3.24
CA VAL A 54 -1.31 6.29 4.30
C VAL A 54 -0.57 7.47 4.92
N MET A 55 0.70 7.33 5.26
CA MET A 55 1.54 8.41 5.81
C MET A 55 1.63 9.61 4.85
N ASN A 56 1.85 9.36 3.55
CA ASN A 56 1.89 10.42 2.54
C ASN A 56 0.54 11.12 2.38
N LEU A 57 -0.57 10.37 2.32
CA LEU A 57 -1.91 10.93 2.21
C LEU A 57 -2.31 11.75 3.44
N GLN A 58 -1.93 11.30 4.63
CA GLN A 58 -2.15 12.04 5.87
C GLN A 58 -1.36 13.35 5.87
N ARG A 59 -0.10 13.32 5.42
CA ARG A 59 0.74 14.52 5.29
C ARG A 59 0.14 15.53 4.31
N GLN A 60 -0.30 15.07 3.14
CA GLN A 60 -0.94 15.92 2.13
C GLN A 60 -2.25 16.51 2.66
N ASN A 61 -3.08 15.71 3.34
CA ASN A 61 -4.31 16.21 3.96
C ASN A 61 -4.02 17.28 5.02
N ALA A 62 -3.00 17.09 5.85
CA ALA A 62 -2.62 18.07 6.86
C ALA A 62 -2.16 19.40 6.21
N GLN A 63 -1.36 19.32 5.15
CA GLN A 63 -0.92 20.50 4.39
C GLN A 63 -2.09 21.25 3.77
N LEU A 64 -2.99 20.54 3.08
CA LEU A 64 -4.16 21.14 2.45
C LEU A 64 -5.12 21.77 3.46
N ARG A 65 -5.29 21.14 4.64
CA ARG A 65 -6.11 21.71 5.72
C ARG A 65 -5.50 22.99 6.28
N ALA A 66 -4.18 23.02 6.47
CA ALA A 66 -3.48 24.21 6.93
C ALA A 66 -3.56 25.37 5.91
N GLU A 67 -3.42 25.05 4.62
CA GLU A 67 -3.58 26.06 3.54
C GLU A 67 -5.01 26.59 3.49
N LYS A 68 -6.01 25.71 3.58
CA LYS A 68 -7.41 26.10 3.64
C LYS A 68 -7.68 27.03 4.83
N GLU A 69 -7.20 26.67 6.02
CA GLU A 69 -7.35 27.50 7.22
C GLU A 69 -6.68 28.87 7.06
N ALA A 70 -5.47 28.91 6.49
CA ALA A 70 -4.78 30.17 6.20
C ALA A 70 -5.55 31.05 5.21
N LEU A 71 -6.17 30.46 4.19
CA LEU A 71 -7.02 31.16 3.23
C LEU A 71 -8.32 31.66 3.87
N GLU A 72 -8.97 30.84 4.70
CA GLU A 72 -10.17 31.24 5.45
C GLU A 72 -9.89 32.40 6.39
N LEU A 73 -8.75 32.42 7.09
CA LEU A 73 -8.31 33.57 7.89
C LEU A 73 -8.09 34.81 7.03
N ARG A 74 -7.44 34.68 5.87
CA ARG A 74 -7.20 35.79 4.94
C ARG A 74 -8.48 36.37 4.36
N LEU A 75 -9.45 35.51 4.03
CA LEU A 75 -10.77 35.91 3.53
C LEU A 75 -11.64 36.50 4.64
N GLY A 76 -11.60 35.94 5.85
CA GLY A 76 -12.31 36.47 7.02
C GLY A 76 -11.90 37.92 7.35
N LEU A 77 -10.59 38.22 7.26
CA LEU A 77 -10.08 39.58 7.42
C LEU A 77 -10.57 40.56 6.33
N LEU A 78 -10.88 40.07 5.12
CA LEU A 78 -11.48 40.90 4.06
C LEU A 78 -12.96 41.21 4.33
N VAL A 79 -13.70 40.28 4.95
CA VAL A 79 -15.13 40.47 5.24
C VAL A 79 -15.34 41.49 6.38
N ASP A 80 -14.48 41.50 7.39
CA ASP A 80 -14.56 42.49 8.48
C ASP A 80 -14.30 43.93 7.98
N GLN A 81 -13.38 44.12 7.03
CA GLN A 81 -13.12 45.44 6.44
C GLN A 81 -14.32 46.03 5.68
N HIS A 82 -15.22 45.19 5.15
CA HIS A 82 -16.45 45.64 4.50
C HIS A 82 -17.57 46.00 5.49
N SER A 83 -17.58 45.40 6.67
CA SER A 83 -18.56 45.70 7.73
C SER A 83 -18.33 47.08 8.36
N ASP A 84 -17.08 47.42 8.65
CA ASP A 84 -16.73 48.72 9.27
C ASP A 84 -16.88 49.91 8.30
N ARG A 85 -16.74 49.67 6.98
CA ARG A 85 -16.99 50.69 5.97
C ARG A 85 -18.48 50.99 5.76
N SER A 86 -19.36 50.03 6.04
CA SER A 86 -20.82 50.24 5.97
C SER A 86 -21.37 50.98 7.19
N ARG A 87 -20.78 50.80 8.38
CA ARG A 87 -21.19 51.51 9.61
C ARG A 87 -20.82 53.00 9.60
N ASN A 88 -19.68 53.37 9.00
CA ASN A 88 -19.26 54.77 8.90
C ASN A 88 -20.12 55.61 7.92
N LEU A 89 -20.86 54.98 7.00
CA LEU A 89 -21.75 55.70 6.07
C LEU A 89 -23.07 56.15 6.71
N SER A 90 -23.49 55.54 7.82
CA SER A 90 -24.75 55.88 8.50
C SER A 90 -24.66 57.02 9.52
N GLU A 91 -23.46 57.44 9.93
CA GLU A 91 -23.30 58.56 10.89
C GLU A 91 -23.12 59.93 10.22
N THR A 92 -22.84 60.00 8.90
CA THR A 92 -22.53 61.28 8.22
C THR A 92 -23.77 61.95 7.57
N THR A 93 -24.95 61.33 7.60
CA THR A 93 -26.15 61.84 6.88
C THR A 93 -27.17 62.59 7.74
N MET A 94 -26.87 62.90 9.00
CA MET A 94 -27.77 63.70 9.85
C MET A 94 -27.11 64.93 10.47
N THR A 95 -26.55 65.84 9.66
CA THR A 95 -26.40 67.24 10.09
C THR A 95 -26.36 68.21 8.89
N MET A 96 -27.31 69.15 8.91
CA MET A 96 -27.33 70.47 8.27
C MET A 96 -27.80 70.60 6.81
N SER A 97 -29.10 70.92 6.75
CA SER A 97 -29.71 71.88 5.86
C SER A 97 -28.90 73.17 5.64
N GLY A 98 -28.91 73.67 4.40
CA GLY A 98 -28.89 75.10 4.13
C GLY A 98 -27.83 75.62 3.17
N LYS A 99 -28.33 76.09 2.02
CA LYS A 99 -27.85 77.18 1.14
C LYS A 99 -27.11 76.81 -0.16
N GLU A 100 -27.48 77.62 -1.14
CA GLU A 100 -27.36 77.51 -2.58
C GLU A 100 -25.93 77.70 -3.11
N GLY A 101 -25.65 77.14 -4.29
CA GLY A 101 -24.46 77.48 -5.07
C GLY A 101 -24.38 76.66 -6.36
N LYS A 102 -24.67 77.30 -7.50
CA LYS A 102 -24.42 76.81 -8.87
C LYS A 102 -22.95 76.39 -9.02
N SER A 103 -22.68 75.29 -9.74
CA SER A 103 -21.79 75.28 -10.93
C SER A 103 -21.60 73.86 -11.48
N HIS A 104 -21.44 73.83 -12.81
CA HIS A 104 -20.99 72.70 -13.63
C HIS A 104 -19.81 71.94 -13.03
N GLY A 105 -19.82 70.61 -13.16
CA GLY A 105 -18.68 69.75 -12.83
C GLY A 105 -18.87 68.37 -13.45
N SER A 106 -17.91 67.95 -14.26
CA SER A 106 -17.95 66.71 -15.04
C SER A 106 -18.03 65.47 -14.16
N PHE A 107 -18.48 64.37 -14.78
CA PHE A 107 -18.16 63.01 -14.36
C PHE A 107 -16.69 62.94 -13.93
N SER A 108 -16.44 62.63 -12.65
CA SER A 108 -15.12 62.29 -12.15
C SER A 108 -15.18 60.92 -11.51
N GLU A 109 -14.62 59.99 -12.25
CA GLU A 109 -14.34 58.61 -11.88
C GLU A 109 -13.44 58.62 -10.64
N ILE A 110 -13.94 58.07 -9.52
CA ILE A 110 -13.17 57.96 -8.28
C ILE A 110 -12.11 56.87 -8.50
N LYS A 111 -10.90 57.36 -8.72
CA LYS A 111 -9.63 56.65 -8.87
C LYS A 111 -9.27 55.90 -7.58
N LEU A 112 -9.14 54.57 -7.65
CA LEU A 112 -8.44 53.78 -6.64
C LEU A 112 -6.95 54.18 -6.61
N PRO A 113 -6.30 54.28 -5.44
CA PRO A 113 -4.89 54.66 -5.35
C PRO A 113 -4.00 53.46 -5.67
N LEU A 114 -3.47 53.40 -6.90
CA LEU A 114 -2.22 52.71 -7.14
C LEU A 114 -1.05 53.59 -6.70
N LEU A 115 -0.20 53.01 -5.84
CA LEU A 115 1.15 53.44 -5.47
C LEU A 115 1.86 54.20 -6.59
N SER A 116 2.21 55.46 -6.32
CA SER A 116 3.14 56.23 -7.13
C SER A 116 4.43 56.53 -6.35
N SER A 117 5.54 56.29 -7.05
CA SER A 117 6.90 56.82 -6.86
C SER A 117 7.68 56.30 -5.64
N SER A 118 8.93 55.85 -5.77
CA SER A 118 9.99 56.43 -6.57
C SER A 118 11.12 55.42 -6.84
N LYS A 119 11.59 55.35 -8.10
CA LYS A 119 13.01 55.34 -8.46
C LYS A 119 13.15 55.77 -9.93
N PRO A 120 14.11 56.65 -10.25
CA PRO A 120 14.14 57.32 -11.54
C PRO A 120 14.71 56.42 -12.63
N PHE A 121 14.16 56.70 -13.80
CA PHE A 121 14.60 56.38 -15.14
C PHE A 121 16.07 56.81 -15.38
N ILE A 122 16.97 55.84 -15.61
CA ILE A 122 18.10 55.98 -16.53
C ILE A 122 18.05 54.78 -17.48
N GLN A 123 17.93 55.11 -18.75
CA GLN A 123 17.74 54.20 -19.86
C GLN A 123 19.04 53.44 -20.18
N ARG A 124 18.98 52.11 -20.11
CA ARG A 124 19.59 51.22 -21.11
C ARG A 124 18.58 50.14 -21.41
N GLU A 125 17.85 50.33 -22.50
CA GLU A 125 17.08 49.26 -23.12
C GLU A 125 18.03 48.14 -23.55
N GLN A 126 17.85 46.95 -22.98
CA GLN A 126 18.22 45.69 -23.60
C GLN A 126 17.09 44.66 -23.34
N PRO A 127 15.91 44.74 -23.99
CA PRO A 127 14.80 43.87 -23.62
C PRO A 127 14.64 42.60 -24.49
N ASN A 128 15.39 42.41 -25.58
CA ASN A 128 15.06 41.35 -26.56
C ASN A 128 16.02 40.15 -26.65
N THR A 129 17.14 40.15 -25.92
CA THR A 129 18.11 39.03 -25.95
C THR A 129 17.82 37.96 -24.89
N ASP A 130 17.31 38.36 -23.72
CA ASP A 130 17.16 37.46 -22.57
C ASP A 130 15.93 36.55 -22.72
N GLN A 131 14.80 37.07 -23.20
CA GLN A 131 13.61 36.26 -23.47
C GLN A 131 13.81 35.28 -24.64
N ARG A 132 14.54 35.69 -25.69
CA ARG A 132 14.88 34.80 -26.82
C ARG A 132 15.84 33.69 -26.39
N SER A 133 16.78 33.99 -25.51
CA SER A 133 17.72 32.99 -24.99
C SER A 133 17.04 32.02 -24.02
N GLU A 134 16.08 32.47 -23.20
CA GLU A 134 15.22 31.57 -22.41
C GLU A 134 14.33 30.70 -23.30
N MET A 135 13.71 31.27 -24.35
CA MET A 135 12.89 30.52 -25.28
C MET A 135 13.71 29.45 -26.02
N TYR A 136 14.95 29.75 -26.40
CA TYR A 136 15.86 28.78 -27.00
C TYR A 136 16.28 27.68 -26.01
N ARG A 137 16.47 28.01 -24.73
CA ARG A 137 16.74 27.03 -23.66
C ARG A 137 15.57 26.09 -23.43
N LEU A 138 14.35 26.63 -23.40
CA LEU A 138 13.13 25.86 -23.20
C LEU A 138 12.88 24.92 -24.38
N GLN A 139 13.16 25.37 -25.60
CA GLN A 139 13.11 24.56 -26.82
C GLN A 139 14.08 23.36 -26.74
N LEU A 140 15.34 23.59 -26.35
CA LEU A 140 16.31 22.51 -26.18
C LEU A 140 15.89 21.50 -25.12
N ALA A 141 15.32 21.97 -24.01
CA ALA A 141 14.83 21.11 -22.94
C ALA A 141 13.64 20.25 -23.40
N TYR A 142 12.74 20.81 -24.22
CA TYR A 142 11.62 20.08 -24.81
C TYR A 142 12.10 18.96 -25.76
N ASP A 143 13.07 19.26 -26.64
CA ASP A 143 13.65 18.26 -27.53
C ASP A 143 14.41 17.17 -26.77
N GLN A 144 15.07 17.52 -25.66
CA GLN A 144 15.71 16.56 -24.77
C GLN A 144 14.68 15.61 -24.16
N LEU A 145 13.58 16.16 -23.65
CA LEU A 145 12.50 15.38 -23.05
C LEU A 145 11.85 14.43 -24.06
N LEU A 146 11.69 14.86 -25.31
CA LEU A 146 11.16 14.03 -26.39
C LEU A 146 12.07 12.82 -26.69
N ARG A 147 13.39 13.04 -26.70
CA ARG A 147 14.39 11.96 -26.86
C ARG A 147 14.36 10.98 -25.69
N ASP A 148 14.29 11.50 -24.46
CA ASP A 148 14.23 10.67 -23.26
C ASP A 148 12.95 9.83 -23.23
N HIS A 149 11.82 10.42 -23.61
CA HIS A 149 10.54 9.70 -23.72
C HIS A 149 10.60 8.59 -24.78
N ALA A 150 11.19 8.85 -25.95
CA ALA A 150 11.40 7.82 -26.97
C ALA A 150 12.32 6.68 -26.49
N ALA A 151 13.38 7.01 -25.75
CA ALA A 151 14.30 6.02 -25.18
C ALA A 151 13.64 5.16 -24.10
N VAL A 152 12.80 5.76 -23.24
CA VAL A 152 12.02 5.03 -22.24
C VAL A 152 11.01 4.11 -22.91
N ASN A 153 10.28 4.60 -23.93
CA ASN A 153 9.33 3.78 -24.68
C ASN A 153 10.00 2.57 -25.34
N GLY A 154 11.20 2.73 -25.91
CA GLY A 154 11.97 1.60 -26.45
C GLY A 154 12.35 0.56 -25.40
N LYS A 155 12.70 0.99 -24.18
CA LYS A 155 12.98 0.07 -23.06
C LYS A 155 11.73 -0.67 -22.58
N VAL A 156 10.59 0.02 -22.51
CA VAL A 156 9.31 -0.58 -22.13
C VAL A 156 8.94 -1.70 -23.12
N LEU A 157 9.07 -1.45 -24.42
CA LEU A 157 8.78 -2.43 -25.46
C LEU A 157 9.64 -3.70 -25.35
N LEU A 158 10.93 -3.55 -25.06
CA LEU A 158 11.84 -4.68 -24.87
C LEU A 158 11.55 -5.47 -23.58
N LEU A 159 11.12 -4.77 -22.51
CA LEU A 159 10.68 -5.41 -21.28
C LEU A 159 9.37 -6.18 -21.49
N GLU A 160 8.43 -5.64 -22.25
CA GLU A 160 7.18 -6.33 -22.62
C GLU A 160 7.44 -7.61 -23.42
N ASP A 161 8.38 -7.59 -24.37
CA ASP A 161 8.83 -8.79 -25.09
C ASP A 161 9.47 -9.81 -24.13
N ARG A 162 10.29 -9.34 -23.17
CA ARG A 162 10.94 -10.21 -22.19
C ARG A 162 9.92 -10.87 -21.26
N ILE A 163 8.90 -10.14 -20.81
CA ILE A 163 7.82 -10.67 -19.98
C ILE A 163 7.09 -11.77 -20.75
N ARG A 164 6.68 -11.51 -22.00
CA ARG A 164 6.02 -12.53 -22.84
C ARG A 164 6.85 -13.80 -23.00
N HIS A 165 8.16 -13.67 -23.20
CA HIS A 165 9.05 -14.84 -23.29
C HIS A 165 9.15 -15.61 -21.96
N LEU A 166 9.19 -14.90 -20.83
CA LEU A 166 9.22 -15.53 -19.51
C LEU A 166 7.90 -16.26 -19.22
N GLU A 167 6.76 -15.63 -19.50
CA GLU A 167 5.43 -16.22 -19.36
C GLU A 167 5.27 -17.49 -20.21
N SER A 168 5.79 -17.47 -21.45
CA SER A 168 5.83 -18.66 -22.29
C SER A 168 6.72 -19.76 -21.71
N SER A 169 7.85 -19.41 -21.09
CA SER A 169 8.75 -20.39 -20.45
C SER A 169 8.17 -20.97 -19.16
N GLU A 170 7.46 -20.18 -18.36
CA GLU A 170 6.76 -20.66 -17.18
C GLU A 170 5.60 -21.58 -17.56
N SER A 171 4.89 -21.26 -18.64
CA SER A 171 3.80 -22.09 -19.15
C SER A 171 4.28 -23.49 -19.57
N SER A 172 5.45 -23.60 -20.20
CA SER A 172 6.04 -24.90 -20.56
C SER A 172 6.57 -25.67 -19.35
N LEU A 173 7.21 -25.00 -18.38
CA LEU A 173 7.65 -25.62 -17.13
C LEU A 173 6.47 -26.13 -16.31
N ASN A 174 5.37 -25.38 -16.23
CA ASN A 174 4.16 -25.81 -15.55
C ASN A 174 3.48 -27.00 -16.24
N ALA A 175 3.50 -27.06 -17.57
CA ALA A 175 3.03 -28.23 -18.31
C ALA A 175 3.88 -29.47 -18.00
N HIS A 176 5.20 -29.33 -17.89
CA HIS A 176 6.10 -30.42 -17.50
C HIS A 176 5.89 -30.86 -16.03
N ALA A 177 5.74 -29.92 -15.10
CA ALA A 177 5.46 -30.22 -13.69
C ALA A 177 4.12 -30.95 -13.52
N ALA A 178 3.09 -30.58 -14.30
CA ALA A 178 1.82 -31.28 -14.30
C ALA A 178 1.97 -32.74 -14.78
N THR A 179 2.81 -33.00 -15.79
CA THR A 179 3.08 -34.37 -16.26
C THR A 179 3.90 -35.18 -15.25
N GLU A 180 4.88 -34.59 -14.57
CA GLU A 180 5.69 -35.28 -13.55
C GLU A 180 4.89 -35.65 -12.29
N SER A 181 3.88 -34.85 -11.92
CA SER A 181 3.02 -35.15 -10.76
C SER A 181 2.19 -36.44 -10.93
N VAL A 182 1.92 -36.84 -12.17
CA VAL A 182 1.15 -38.06 -12.51
C VAL A 182 2.07 -39.26 -12.71
N THR A 183 3.37 -39.07 -12.92
CA THR A 183 4.35 -40.13 -13.15
C THR A 183 5.27 -40.36 -11.95
N SER A 184 4.76 -40.81 -10.81
CA SER A 184 5.63 -41.44 -9.81
C SER A 184 4.83 -42.31 -8.86
N SER A 185 5.33 -43.54 -8.68
CA SER A 185 4.98 -44.53 -7.64
C SER A 185 4.60 -43.93 -6.26
N HIS A 186 5.10 -42.74 -5.93
CA HIS A 186 4.78 -42.00 -4.71
C HIS A 186 3.32 -41.51 -4.63
N GLY A 187 2.66 -41.20 -5.75
CA GLY A 187 1.24 -40.80 -5.76
C GLY A 187 0.30 -41.91 -5.30
N ASN A 188 0.56 -43.15 -5.76
CA ASN A 188 -0.21 -44.32 -5.34
C ASN A 188 -0.02 -44.64 -3.85
N ALA A 189 1.19 -44.44 -3.31
CA ALA A 189 1.50 -44.63 -1.90
C ALA A 189 0.80 -43.59 -1.01
N ILE A 190 0.79 -42.32 -1.45
CA ILE A 190 0.08 -41.24 -0.75
C ILE A 190 -1.43 -41.50 -0.71
N ASP A 191 -2.01 -41.95 -1.82
CA ASP A 191 -3.45 -42.26 -1.89
C ASP A 191 -3.83 -43.48 -1.04
N TYR A 192 -2.95 -44.49 -0.99
CA TYR A 192 -3.12 -45.64 -0.09
C TYR A 192 -3.11 -45.19 1.39
N LEU A 193 -2.11 -44.41 1.80
CA LEU A 193 -2.01 -43.89 3.16
C LEU A 193 -3.20 -43.01 3.54
N LYS A 194 -3.67 -42.14 2.63
CA LYS A 194 -4.88 -41.33 2.83
C LYS A 194 -6.14 -42.17 3.02
N ARG A 195 -6.28 -43.32 2.36
CA ARG A 195 -7.40 -44.25 2.59
C ARG A 195 -7.28 -44.92 3.96
N GLN A 196 -6.08 -45.35 4.33
CA GLN A 196 -5.83 -46.01 5.61
C GLN A 196 -6.10 -45.08 6.80
N VAL A 197 -5.68 -43.81 6.72
CA VAL A 197 -5.97 -42.79 7.75
C VAL A 197 -7.47 -42.57 7.91
N ARG A 198 -8.23 -42.46 6.82
CA ARG A 198 -9.70 -42.29 6.87
C ARG A 198 -10.39 -43.49 7.52
N GLN A 199 -9.95 -44.71 7.22
CA GLN A 199 -10.50 -45.92 7.84
C GLN A 199 -10.22 -45.98 9.35
N LEU A 200 -9.03 -45.57 9.79
CA LEU A 200 -8.68 -45.52 11.21
C LEU A 200 -9.51 -44.46 11.95
N GLN A 201 -9.67 -43.27 11.38
CA GLN A 201 -10.51 -42.22 11.94
C GLN A 201 -11.98 -42.65 12.07
N GLN A 202 -12.50 -43.39 11.09
CA GLN A 202 -13.87 -43.89 11.16
C GLN A 202 -14.06 -44.94 12.26
N ARG A 203 -13.10 -45.87 12.41
CA ARG A 203 -13.11 -46.84 13.53
C ARG A 203 -13.00 -46.16 14.88
N GLU A 204 -12.18 -45.11 15.00
CA GLU A 204 -12.06 -44.35 16.23
C GLU A 204 -13.37 -43.66 16.60
N GLN A 205 -14.07 -43.07 15.61
CA GLN A 205 -15.40 -42.49 15.80
C GLN A 205 -16.44 -43.54 16.21
N ASP A 206 -16.42 -44.72 15.59
CA ASP A 206 -17.32 -45.82 15.93
C ASP A 206 -17.08 -46.34 17.35
N LEU A 207 -15.80 -46.49 17.76
CA LEU A 207 -15.43 -46.88 19.12
C LEU A 207 -15.81 -45.80 20.14
N MET A 208 -15.62 -44.52 19.82
CA MET A 208 -16.10 -43.42 20.66
C MET A 208 -17.63 -43.46 20.81
N GLN A 209 -18.38 -43.67 19.72
CA GLN A 209 -19.84 -43.81 19.79
C GLN A 209 -20.27 -45.03 20.59
N ALA A 210 -19.57 -46.16 20.45
CA ALA A 210 -19.84 -47.38 21.21
C ALA A 210 -19.56 -47.18 22.72
N LEU A 211 -18.47 -46.50 23.06
CA LEU A 211 -18.13 -46.18 24.45
C LEU A 211 -19.18 -45.24 25.06
N VAL A 212 -19.61 -44.22 24.33
CA VAL A 212 -20.70 -43.32 24.74
C VAL A 212 -22.00 -44.09 24.96
N ARG A 213 -22.37 -45.01 24.06
CA ARG A 213 -23.53 -45.90 24.21
C ARG A 213 -23.41 -46.87 25.38
N SER A 214 -22.20 -47.27 25.77
CA SER A 214 -21.96 -48.17 26.90
C SER A 214 -21.97 -47.45 28.25
N ASN A 215 -21.66 -46.15 28.27
CA ASN A 215 -21.64 -45.32 29.47
C ASN A 215 -22.93 -44.52 29.69
N THR A 216 -23.94 -44.64 28.81
CA THR A 216 -25.28 -44.13 29.13
C THR A 216 -25.91 -45.02 30.20
N PRO A 217 -26.34 -44.47 31.35
CA PRO A 217 -27.00 -45.27 32.37
C PRO A 217 -28.26 -45.89 31.78
N ARG A 218 -28.38 -47.23 31.84
CA ARG A 218 -29.57 -47.98 31.42
C ARG A 218 -30.81 -47.40 32.11
N SER A 219 -31.53 -46.53 31.40
CA SER A 219 -32.86 -46.08 31.80
C SER A 219 -33.78 -47.29 31.77
N ARG A 220 -34.27 -47.61 32.97
CA ARG A 220 -35.23 -48.65 33.28
C ARG A 220 -36.48 -48.55 32.39
N ILE A 221 -36.94 -49.74 31.97
CA ILE A 221 -38.35 -50.14 31.77
C ILE A 221 -39.12 -49.41 30.65
N CYS A 222 -39.33 -50.08 29.51
CA CYS A 222 -40.66 -50.21 28.90
C CYS A 222 -40.71 -51.32 27.82
N SER A 223 -41.81 -52.09 27.85
CA SER A 223 -42.41 -52.94 26.80
C SER A 223 -41.68 -54.18 26.26
N LEU A 224 -41.81 -55.30 26.98
CA LEU A 224 -42.12 -56.63 26.42
C LEU A 224 -43.59 -56.89 26.78
N LEU A 225 -44.52 -57.47 26.03
CA LEU A 225 -44.76 -57.99 24.68
C LEU A 225 -46.31 -58.18 24.63
N PRO A 226 -46.95 -58.30 23.46
CA PRO A 226 -48.40 -58.41 23.34
C PRO A 226 -48.92 -59.81 23.74
N ALA A 227 -50.06 -59.85 24.42
CA ALA A 227 -50.78 -61.08 24.77
C ALA A 227 -51.39 -61.70 23.50
N GLN A 228 -50.88 -62.85 23.07
CA GLN A 228 -51.56 -63.74 22.13
C GLN A 228 -52.47 -64.68 22.91
N ARG A 229 -53.76 -64.59 22.59
CA ARG A 229 -54.87 -65.44 23.00
C ARG A 229 -55.04 -66.50 21.93
N LEU A 230 -54.89 -67.77 22.27
CA LEU A 230 -55.46 -68.89 21.52
C LEU A 230 -55.92 -69.94 22.53
N ASP A 231 -57.21 -70.20 22.46
CA ASP A 231 -58.00 -71.15 23.22
C ASP A 231 -57.71 -72.61 22.82
N VAL A 232 -58.44 -73.51 23.48
CA VAL A 232 -58.77 -74.91 23.16
C VAL A 232 -58.11 -75.98 24.05
N ASP A 233 -58.74 -76.11 25.24
CA ASP A 233 -59.59 -77.24 25.67
C ASP A 233 -59.06 -78.68 25.82
N ASP A 234 -59.61 -79.25 26.90
CA ASP A 234 -60.00 -80.65 27.16
C ASP A 234 -58.95 -81.64 27.70
N VAL A 235 -59.00 -81.98 29.00
CA VAL A 235 -60.01 -82.77 29.77
C VAL A 235 -59.62 -84.25 29.81
N ALA A 236 -59.56 -84.77 31.03
CA ALA A 236 -59.73 -86.18 31.34
C ALA A 236 -61.22 -86.46 31.58
#